data_AF-B8DLF6-F1
#
_entry.id   AF-B8DLF6-F1
#
_cell.length_a   1.000
_cell.length_b   1.000
_cell.length_c   1.000
_cell.angle_alpha   90.00
_cell.angle_beta   90.00
_cell.angle_gamma   90.00
#
_symmetry.space_group_name_H-M   'P 1'
#
loop_
_entity.id
_entity.type
_entity.pdbx_description
1 polymer ?
#
loop_
_entity_poly.entity_id
_entity_poly.type
_entity_poly.pdbx_seq_one_letter_code
_entity_poly.pdbx_strand_id
1 'polypeptide(L)'
;MAHDSIDIPRYARLYAQRVLRNTNLDPGDMPELARNTEFKARGVREKADVTRTIRREAGHLLVASGLPADAVRKTLRLEHWWQPEQRGAKHKEKTR
;
A
#
# COMPACT_ATOMS: atom_id res chain seq x y z
N MET A 1 -7.12 -16.95 -21.24
CA MET A 1 -5.87 -16.28 -20.81
C MET A 1 -6.03 -15.99 -19.33
N ALA A 2 -5.36 -16.75 -18.47
CA ALA A 2 -5.55 -16.67 -17.03
C ALA A 2 -5.06 -15.31 -16.51
N HIS A 3 -5.83 -14.69 -15.61
CA HIS A 3 -5.48 -13.43 -14.95
C HIS A 3 -4.29 -13.65 -14.02
N ASP A 4 -3.07 -13.64 -14.57
CA ASP A 4 -1.79 -13.82 -13.88
C ASP A 4 -1.33 -12.52 -13.17
N SER A 5 -2.28 -11.83 -12.54
CA SER A 5 -2.05 -10.53 -11.92
C SER A 5 -2.19 -10.65 -10.42
N ILE A 6 -1.08 -10.40 -9.71
CA ILE A 6 -1.06 -10.27 -8.26
C ILE A 6 -2.15 -9.26 -7.86
N ASP A 7 -3.05 -9.66 -6.97
CA ASP A 7 -4.14 -8.81 -6.47
C ASP A 7 -3.60 -7.73 -5.50
N ILE A 8 -2.98 -6.70 -6.09
CA ILE A 8 -2.39 -5.57 -5.35
C ILE A 8 -3.40 -4.93 -4.37
N PRO A 9 -4.65 -4.61 -4.76
CA PRO A 9 -5.62 -4.01 -3.85
C PRO A 9 -5.90 -4.87 -2.60
N ARG A 10 -6.01 -6.20 -2.76
CA ARG A 10 -6.20 -7.12 -1.63
C ARG A 10 -5.01 -7.11 -0.68
N TYR A 11 -3.80 -7.21 -1.21
CA TYR A 11 -2.59 -7.20 -0.39
C TYR A 11 -2.35 -5.85 0.28
N ALA A 12 -2.68 -4.74 -0.38
CA ALA A 12 -2.60 -3.40 0.18
C ALA A 12 -3.51 -3.21 1.39
N ARG A 13 -4.76 -3.71 1.34
CA ARG A 13 -5.68 -3.69 2.49
C ARG A 13 -5.13 -4.51 3.65
N LEU A 14 -4.63 -5.71 3.38
CA LEU A 14 -4.06 -6.58 4.41
C LEU A 14 -2.84 -5.93 5.08
N TYR A 15 -1.97 -5.33 4.26
CA TYR A 15 -0.79 -4.61 4.73
C TYR A 15 -1.18 -3.39 5.58
N ALA A 16 -2.12 -2.56 5.12
CA ALA A 16 -2.61 -1.40 5.86
C ALA A 16 -3.15 -1.77 7.25
N GLN A 17 -3.86 -2.89 7.39
CA GLN A 17 -4.36 -3.36 8.69
C GLN A 17 -3.23 -3.83 9.62
N ARG A 18 -2.19 -4.47 9.08
CA ARG A 18 -1.10 -5.06 9.86
C ARG A 18 -0.02 -4.07 10.23
N VAL A 19 0.29 -3.12 9.35
CA VAL A 19 1.37 -2.14 9.57
C VAL A 19 1.07 -1.20 10.73
N LEU A 20 -0.21 -0.96 11.03
CA LEU A 20 -0.63 -0.24 12.22
C LEU A 20 -0.34 -0.99 13.53
N ARG A 21 -0.22 -2.32 13.49
CA ARG A 21 0.13 -3.17 14.64
C ARG A 21 1.64 -3.48 14.68
N ASN A 22 2.28 -3.52 13.52
CA ASN A 22 3.71 -3.76 13.37
C ASN A 22 4.28 -2.86 12.27
N THR A 23 4.88 -1.74 12.68
CA THR A 23 5.44 -0.72 11.79
C THR A 23 6.70 -1.17 11.04
N ASN A 24 7.29 -2.30 11.43
CA ASN A 24 8.47 -2.88 10.77
C ASN A 24 8.10 -3.96 9.74
N LEU A 25 6.81 -4.21 9.50
CA LEU A 25 6.37 -5.18 8.51
C LEU A 25 6.69 -4.69 7.09
N ASP A 26 7.39 -5.50 6.31
CA ASP A 26 7.49 -5.33 4.86
C ASP A 26 6.36 -6.08 4.14
N PRO A 27 5.77 -5.54 3.06
CA PRO A 27 4.79 -6.27 2.27
C PRO A 27 5.30 -7.62 1.75
N GLY A 28 6.60 -7.73 1.44
CA GLY A 28 7.23 -8.96 0.97
C GLY A 28 7.29 -10.07 2.02
N ASP A 29 7.32 -9.70 3.30
CA ASP A 29 7.33 -10.63 4.44
C ASP A 29 5.93 -11.11 4.83
N MET A 30 4.87 -10.60 4.19
CA MET A 30 3.52 -11.08 4.45
C MET A 30 3.37 -12.52 3.96
N PRO A 31 2.92 -13.46 4.82
CA PRO A 31 2.82 -14.87 4.44
C PRO A 31 1.86 -15.10 3.25
N GLU A 32 0.84 -14.27 3.08
CA GLU A 32 -0.12 -14.37 1.98
C GLU A 32 0.47 -13.98 0.63
N LEU A 33 1.43 -13.04 0.62
CA LEU A 33 2.13 -12.62 -0.59
C LEU A 33 3.31 -13.56 -0.86
N ALA A 34 4.07 -13.90 0.18
CA ALA A 34 5.19 -14.83 0.09
C ALA A 34 4.76 -16.24 -0.36
N ARG A 35 3.50 -16.65 -0.12
CA ARG A 35 2.95 -17.93 -0.60
C ARG A 35 2.36 -17.88 -2.01
N ASN A 36 2.14 -16.69 -2.58
CA ASN A 36 1.59 -16.54 -3.92
C ASN A 36 2.59 -17.01 -4.98
N THR A 37 2.15 -17.87 -5.90
CA THR A 37 3.01 -18.53 -6.89
C THR A 37 3.58 -17.52 -7.89
N GLU A 38 2.77 -16.56 -8.30
CA GLU A 38 3.10 -15.51 -9.27
C GLU A 38 4.11 -14.53 -8.67
N PHE A 39 3.94 -14.16 -7.39
CA PHE A 39 4.93 -13.37 -6.66
C PHE A 39 6.24 -14.13 -6.51
N LYS A 40 6.21 -15.44 -6.21
CA LYS A 40 7.43 -16.27 -6.10
C LYS A 40 8.18 -16.36 -7.42
N ALA A 41 7.47 -16.52 -8.53
CA ALA A 41 8.02 -16.67 -9.88
C ALA A 41 8.73 -15.40 -10.40
N ARG A 42 8.40 -14.23 -9.85
CA ARG A 42 9.02 -12.95 -10.24
C ARG A 42 10.47 -12.82 -9.78
N GLY A 43 11.26 -12.10 -10.57
CA GLY A 43 12.62 -11.70 -10.21
C GLY A 43 12.66 -10.72 -9.04
N VAL A 44 13.84 -10.51 -8.46
CA VAL A 44 14.04 -9.62 -7.29
C VAL A 44 13.54 -8.21 -7.56
N ARG A 45 13.82 -7.66 -8.75
CA ARG A 45 13.40 -6.32 -9.15
C ARG A 45 11.87 -6.19 -9.24
N GLU A 46 11.22 -7.15 -9.88
CA GLU A 46 9.76 -7.17 -10.03
C GLU A 46 9.06 -7.38 -8.68
N LYS A 47 9.63 -8.19 -7.79
CA LYS A 47 9.16 -8.34 -6.41
C LYS A 47 9.22 -7.01 -5.67
N ALA A 48 10.33 -6.29 -5.78
CA ALA A 48 10.48 -4.96 -5.18
C ALA A 48 9.46 -3.96 -5.74
N ASP A 49 9.17 -3.99 -7.03
CA ASP A 49 8.14 -3.13 -7.64
C ASP A 49 6.73 -3.48 -7.14
N VAL A 50 6.42 -4.77 -6.97
CA VAL A 50 5.15 -5.23 -6.40
C VAL A 50 5.01 -4.78 -4.95
N THR A 51 6.01 -4.99 -4.10
CA THR A 51 5.96 -4.57 -2.69
C THR A 51 5.87 -3.06 -2.57
N ARG A 52 6.58 -2.32 -3.43
CA ARG A 52 6.49 -0.86 -3.53
C ARG A 52 5.08 -0.39 -3.88
N THR A 53 4.43 -1.05 -4.83
CA THR A 53 3.05 -0.74 -5.25
C THR A 53 2.05 -1.04 -4.13
N ILE A 54 2.18 -2.19 -3.45
CA ILE A 54 1.34 -2.55 -2.30
C ILE A 54 1.46 -1.50 -1.18
N ARG A 55 2.69 -1.06 -0.88
CA ARG A 55 2.95 -0.02 0.15
C ARG A 55 2.31 1.31 -0.22
N ARG A 56 2.39 1.71 -1.50
CA ARG A 56 1.74 2.93 -2.00
C ARG A 56 0.21 2.86 -1.85
N GLU A 57 -0.40 1.77 -2.30
CA GLU A 57 -1.85 1.58 -2.22
C GLU A 57 -2.33 1.53 -0.76
N ALA A 58 -1.57 0.87 0.13
CA ALA A 58 -1.85 0.89 1.56
C ALA A 58 -1.78 2.29 2.16
N GLY A 59 -0.82 3.12 1.73
CA GLY A 59 -0.73 4.52 2.12
C GLY A 59 -1.98 5.32 1.72
N HIS A 60 -2.48 5.11 0.49
CA HIS A 60 -3.73 5.71 0.04
C HIS A 60 -4.93 5.27 0.89
N LEU A 61 -5.02 3.98 1.22
CA LEU A 61 -6.08 3.44 2.07
C LEU A 61 -6.06 4.02 3.49
N LEU A 62 -4.88 4.13 4.11
CA LEU A 62 -4.72 4.68 5.46
C LEU A 62 -5.12 6.16 5.51
N VAL A 63 -4.68 6.95 4.53
CA VAL A 63 -5.11 8.36 4.43
C VAL A 63 -6.61 8.47 4.19
N ALA A 64 -7.17 7.63 3.31
CA ALA A 64 -8.61 7.60 3.06
C ALA A 64 -9.42 7.20 4.30
N SER A 65 -8.86 6.38 5.20
CA SER A 65 -9.47 6.06 6.50
C SER A 65 -9.36 7.17 7.55
N GLY A 66 -8.75 8.31 7.21
CA GLY A 66 -8.64 9.49 8.08
C GLY A 66 -7.32 9.61 8.83
N LEU A 67 -6.32 8.75 8.58
CA LEU A 67 -5.00 8.93 9.19
C LEU A 67 -4.26 10.11 8.55
N PRO A 68 -3.51 10.90 9.34
CA PRO A 68 -2.73 11.99 8.81
C PRO A 68 -1.62 11.47 7.89
N ALA A 69 -1.53 12.08 6.70
CA ALA A 69 -0.58 11.73 5.66
C ALA A 69 0.89 11.70 6.12
N ASP A 70 1.26 12.54 7.08
CA ASP A 70 2.61 12.56 7.67
C ASP A 70 2.90 11.32 8.51
N ALA A 71 1.95 10.93 9.36
CA ALA A 71 2.06 9.70 10.16
C ALA A 71 2.12 8.47 9.26
N VAL A 72 1.26 8.41 8.23
CA VAL A 72 1.30 7.32 7.24
C VAL A 72 2.64 7.27 6.52
N ARG A 73 3.23 8.41 6.16
CA ARG A 73 4.56 8.47 5.53
C ARG A 73 5.64 7.86 6.42
N LYS A 74 5.67 8.23 7.70
CA LYS A 74 6.61 7.69 8.69
C LYS A 74 6.39 6.20 8.93
N THR A 75 5.14 5.78 9.15
CA THR A 75 4.78 4.38 9.40
C THR A 75 5.13 3.47 8.23
N LEU A 76 4.93 3.94 7.00
CA LEU A 76 5.20 3.17 5.80
C LEU A 76 6.62 3.38 5.22
N ARG A 77 7.47 4.21 5.86
CA ARG A 77 8.80 4.59 5.35
C ARG A 77 8.76 5.12 3.92
N LEU A 78 7.77 5.96 3.66
CA LEU A 78 7.42 6.54 2.37
C LEU A 78 7.99 7.97 2.19
N GLU A 79 8.82 8.42 3.14
CA GLU A 79 9.20 9.82 3.38
C GLU A 79 9.81 10.54 2.17
N HIS A 80 10.53 9.83 1.31
CA HIS A 80 11.31 10.44 0.21
C HIS A 80 10.72 10.26 -1.18
N TRP A 81 9.66 9.47 -1.36
CA TRP A 81 9.26 9.05 -2.72
C TRP A 81 7.75 8.84 -2.92
N TRP A 82 6.93 8.97 -1.88
CA TRP A 82 5.48 8.94 -2.02
C TRP A 82 4.87 10.23 -1.51
N GLN A 83 4.11 10.86 -2.38
CA GLN A 83 3.23 11.96 -2.02
C GLN A 83 1.79 11.44 -2.09
N PRO A 84 0.99 11.61 -1.03
CA PRO A 84 -0.44 11.49 -1.16
C PRO A 84 -0.89 12.66 -2.02
N GLU A 85 -0.90 12.48 -3.34
CA GLU A 85 -1.62 13.40 -4.22
C GLU A 85 -3.05 13.51 -3.68
N GLN A 86 -3.50 14.76 -3.51
CA GLN A 86 -4.80 15.12 -2.98
C GLN A 86 -5.93 14.65 -3.92
N ARG A 87 -6.19 13.34 -3.98
CA ARG A 87 -7.46 12.81 -4.48
C ARG A 87 -8.53 13.10 -3.43
N GLY A 88 -8.87 14.38 -3.27
CA GLY A 88 -9.80 14.84 -2.25
C GLY A 88 -9.99 16.36 -2.14
N ALA A 89 -9.20 17.20 -2.83
CA ALA A 89 -9.46 18.64 -2.85
C ALA A 89 -10.57 19.03 -3.86
N LYS A 90 -11.71 18.33 -3.85
CA LYS A 90 -13.00 18.82 -4.40
C LYS A 90 -14.19 18.07 -3.79
N HIS A 91 -14.62 18.47 -2.60
CA HIS A 91 -16.01 18.90 -2.49
C HIS A 91 -16.10 20.07 -1.51
N LYS A 92 -16.40 21.23 -2.09
CA LYS A 92 -16.58 22.49 -1.41
C LYS A 92 -17.63 22.34 -0.32
N GLU A 93 -17.27 22.78 0.87
CA GLU A 93 -18.13 23.57 1.74
C GLU A 93 -19.05 24.46 0.88
N LYS A 94 -20.35 24.17 0.91
CA LYS A 94 -21.37 25.14 0.52
C LYS A 94 -22.48 25.09 1.56
N THR A 95 -22.17 25.76 2.66
CA THR A 95 -23.14 26.39 3.54
C THR A 95 -24.08 27.24 2.69
N ARG A 96 -25.37 26.85 2.63
CA ARG A 96 -26.53 27.74 2.67
C ARG A 96 -27.82 26.94 2.65
#